data_AF-A0A0L8LT52-F1
#
_entry.id   AF-A0A0L8LT52-F1
#
_cell.length_a   1.000
_cell.length_b   1.000
_cell.length_c   1.000
_cell.angle_alpha   90.00
_cell.angle_beta   90.00
_cell.angle_gamma   90.00
#
_symmetry.space_group_name_H-M   'P 1'
#
loop_
_entity.id
_entity.type
_entity.pdbx_description
1 polymer ?
#
loop_
_entity_poly.entity_id
_entity_poly.type
_entity_poly.pdbx_seq_one_letter_code
_entity_poly.pdbx_strand_id
1 'polypeptide(L)' 'MPVGRRERNKQEKLDRIVAAASELFAEHGVDEVTTQQIADKADIGTGTLFLYAKTKGELLLLVQNAKYVEALE' A
#
# COMPACT_ATOMS: atom_id res chain seq x y z
N MET A 1 -17.33 -18.99 5.85
CA MET A 1 -18.06 -17.78 6.31
C MET A 1 -17.72 -16.65 5.35
N PRO A 2 -18.69 -15.88 4.84
CA PRO A 2 -18.38 -14.72 4.01
C PRO A 2 -17.57 -13.71 4.81
N VAL A 3 -16.55 -13.12 4.18
CA VAL A 3 -15.66 -12.13 4.79
C VAL A 3 -16.52 -10.95 5.30
N GLY A 4 -16.41 -10.63 6.59
CA GLY A 4 -17.19 -9.56 7.21
C GLY A 4 -16.91 -8.20 6.56
N ARG A 5 -17.90 -7.30 6.57
CA ARG A 5 -17.79 -5.95 5.96
C ARG A 5 -16.53 -5.20 6.38
N ARG A 6 -16.14 -5.33 7.65
CA ARG A 6 -14.92 -4.72 8.19
C ARG A 6 -13.65 -5.22 7.50
N GLU A 7 -13.58 -6.52 7.25
CA GLU A 7 -12.39 -7.14 6.65
C GLU A 7 -12.29 -6.81 5.16
N ARG A 8 -13.42 -6.74 4.44
CA ARG A 8 -13.43 -6.24 3.06
C ARG A 8 -12.94 -4.79 2.96
N ASN A 9 -13.46 -3.89 3.81
CA ASN A 9 -13.02 -2.50 3.83
C ASN A 9 -11.53 -2.35 4.19
N LYS A 10 -10.97 -3.27 4.97
CA LYS A 10 -9.55 -3.30 5.31
C LYS A 10 -8.72 -3.74 4.10
N GLN A 11 -9.17 -4.77 3.39
CA GLN A 11 -8.51 -5.23 2.16
C GLN A 11 -8.54 -4.17 1.06
N GLU A 12 -9.68 -3.54 0.80
CA GLU A 12 -9.80 -2.46 -0.19
C GLU A 12 -8.84 -1.29 0.08
N LYS A 13 -8.60 -0.97 1.37
CA LYS A 13 -7.61 0.05 1.74
C LYS A 13 -6.19 -0.43 1.50
N LEU A 14 -5.89 -1.67 1.85
CA LEU A 14 -4.57 -2.26 1.60
C LEU A 14 -4.26 -2.27 0.10
N ASP A 15 -5.22 -2.66 -0.74
CA ASP A 15 -5.06 -2.71 -2.19
C ASP A 15 -4.76 -1.32 -2.77
N ARG A 16 -5.50 -0.29 -2.31
CA ARG A 16 -5.24 1.11 -2.70
C ARG A 16 -3.85 1.60 -2.26
N ILE A 17 -3.41 1.24 -1.05
CA ILE A 17 -2.07 1.58 -0.55
C ILE A 17 -0.98 0.95 -1.43
N VAL A 18 -1.12 -0.35 -1.73
CA VAL A 18 -0.15 -1.10 -2.53
C VAL A 18 -0.09 -0.55 -3.96
N ALA A 19 -1.24 -0.29 -4.59
CA ALA A 19 -1.29 0.29 -5.93
C ALA A 19 -0.61 1.68 -5.97
N ALA A 20 -1.00 2.59 -5.06
CA ALA A 20 -0.43 3.93 -4.99
C ALA A 20 1.09 3.92 -4.75
N ALA A 21 1.55 3.09 -3.82
CA ALA A 21 2.98 2.95 -3.52
C ALA A 21 3.74 2.33 -4.69
N SER A 22 3.19 1.30 -5.34
CA SER A 22 3.81 0.65 -6.50
C SER A 22 4.03 1.63 -7.65
N GLU A 23 3.01 2.42 -7.96
CA GLU A 23 3.10 3.43 -9.02
C GLU A 23 4.13 4.52 -8.69
N LEU A 24 4.05 5.11 -7.49
CA LEU A 24 4.97 6.18 -7.10
C LEU A 24 6.42 5.70 -7.03
N PHE A 25 6.67 4.51 -6.48
CA PHE A 25 8.01 3.93 -6.44
C PHE A 25 8.55 3.62 -7.84
N ALA A 26 7.69 3.19 -8.78
CA ALA A 26 8.11 2.94 -10.15
C ALA A 26 8.40 4.25 -10.91
N GLU A 27 7.65 5.31 -10.66
CA GLU A 27 7.77 6.58 -11.38
C GLU A 27 8.94 7.45 -10.86
N HIS A 28 9.14 7.49 -9.54
CA HIS A 28 10.08 8.43 -8.90
C HIS A 28 11.25 7.74 -8.18
N GLY A 29 11.22 6.42 -8.06
CA GLY A 29 12.15 5.69 -7.19
C GLY A 29 11.79 5.78 -5.71
N VAL A 30 12.32 4.86 -4.90
CA VAL A 30 11.92 4.74 -3.49
C VAL A 30 12.38 5.94 -2.65
N ASP A 31 13.54 6.51 -2.95
CA ASP A 31 14.14 7.56 -2.13
C ASP A 31 13.35 8.88 -2.20
N GLU A 32 12.84 9.24 -3.39
CA GLU A 32 12.09 10.48 -3.64
C GLU A 32 10.64 10.42 -3.17
N VAL A 33 10.08 9.23 -2.94
CA VAL A 33 8.70 9.06 -2.51
C VAL A 33 8.57 9.21 -0.99
N THR A 34 7.54 9.93 -0.56
CA THR A 34 7.17 10.11 0.84
C THR A 34 5.92 9.30 1.20
N THR A 35 5.77 8.96 2.49
CA THR A 35 4.54 8.31 2.98
C THR A 35 3.31 9.21 2.82
N GLN A 36 3.47 10.54 2.84
CA GLN A 36 2.40 11.48 2.59
C GLN A 36 1.89 11.39 1.15
N GLN A 37 2.77 11.41 0.15
CA GLN A 37 2.37 11.26 -1.26
C GLN A 37 1.62 9.94 -1.51
N ILE A 38 2.05 8.85 -0.87
CA ILE A 38 1.36 7.57 -0.96
C ILE A 38 -0.03 7.64 -0.32
N ALA A 39 -0.16 8.26 0.86
CA ALA A 39 -1.45 8.43 1.53
C ALA A 39 -2.42 9.26 0.68
N ASP A 40 -1.94 10.37 0.13
CA ASP A 40 -2.73 11.27 -0.73
C ASP A 40 -3.20 10.54 -2.00
N LYS A 41 -2.29 9.82 -2.67
CA LYS A 41 -2.62 9.05 -3.88
C LYS A 41 -3.57 7.88 -3.61
N ALA A 42 -3.46 7.24 -2.44
CA ALA A 42 -4.35 6.16 -2.02
C ALA A 42 -5.71 6.65 -1.49
N ASP A 43 -5.93 7.97 -1.41
CA ASP A 43 -7.11 8.60 -0.83
C ASP A 43 -7.40 8.09 0.59
N ILE A 44 -6.37 8.18 1.44
CA ILE A 44 -6.46 7.88 2.87
C ILE A 44 -5.67 8.89 3.70
N GLY A 45 -6.01 9.03 4.98
CA GLY A 45 -5.19 9.82 5.90
C GLY A 45 -3.86 9.12 6.23
N THR A 46 -2.79 9.91 6.43
CA THR A 46 -1.46 9.41 6.80
C THR A 46 -1.48 8.57 8.08
N GLY A 47 -2.30 8.95 9.06
CA GLY A 47 -2.52 8.14 10.27
C GLY A 47 -3.14 6.76 9.97
N THR A 48 -3.98 6.65 8.94
CA THR A 48 -4.51 5.36 8.48
C THR A 48 -3.43 4.56 7.76
N LEU A 49 -2.61 5.18 6.92
CA LEU A 49 -1.47 4.53 6.25
C LEU A 49 -0.53 3.86 7.28
N PHE A 50 -0.23 4.57 8.38
CA PHE A 50 0.62 4.05 9.45
C PHE A 50 0.04 2.85 10.23
N LEU A 51 -1.25 2.55 10.08
CA LEU A 51 -1.84 1.30 10.59
C LEU A 51 -1.48 0.08 9.74
N TYR A 52 -1.08 0.30 8.48
CA TYR A 52 -0.68 -0.75 7.53
C TYR A 52 0.84 -0.85 7.39
N ALA A 53 1.54 0.29 7.40
CA ALA A 53 2.99 0.35 7.30
C ALA A 53 3.55 1.54 8.08
N LYS A 54 4.41 1.26 9.06
CA LYS A 54 5.02 2.27 9.94
C LYS A 54 6.16 3.03 9.27
N THR A 55 6.75 2.45 8.24
CA THR A 55 7.92 3.00 7.55
C THR A 55 7.77 2.90 6.04
N LYS A 56 8.54 3.72 5.30
CA LYS A 56 8.64 3.60 3.84
C LYS A 56 9.18 2.23 3.40
N GLY A 57 10.08 1.65 4.18
CA GLY A 57 10.60 0.30 3.93
C GLY A 57 9.50 -0.78 4.04
N GLU A 58 8.59 -0.65 5.01
CA GLU A 58 7.43 -1.55 5.10
C GLU A 58 6.48 -1.40 3.90
N LEU A 59 6.29 -0.18 3.37
CA LEU A 59 5.52 0.02 2.14
C LEU A 59 6.19 -0.63 0.93
N LEU A 60 7.52 -0.50 0.82
CA LEU A 60 8.27 -1.20 -0.22
C LEU A 60 8.09 -2.72 -0.12
N LEU A 61 8.21 -3.28 1.09
CA LEU A 61 8.00 -4.71 1.31
C LEU A 61 6.58 -5.15 0.95
N LEU A 62 5.54 -4.36 1.27
CA LEU A 62 4.17 -4.65 0.86
C LEU A 62 4.04 -4.71 -0.67
N VAL A 63 4.60 -3.74 -1.38
CA VAL A 63 4.61 -3.72 -2.86
C VAL A 63 5.36 -4.92 -3.43
N GLN A 64 6.54 -5.23 -2.90
CA GLN A 64 7.34 -6.36 -3.39
C GLN A 64 6.65 -7.69 -3.13
N ASN A 65 6.03 -7.87 -1.96
CA ASN A 65 5.26 -9.07 -1.65
C ASN A 65 4.09 -9.24 -2.62
N ALA A 66 3.35 -8.18 -2.93
CA ALA A 66 2.26 -8.24 -3.91
C ALA A 66 2.77 -8.67 -5.30
N LYS A 67 3.90 -8.10 -5.76
CA LYS A 67 4.54 -8.50 -7.02
C LYS A 67 5.00 -9.96 -7.04
N TYR A 68 5.54 -10.46 -5.93
CA TYR A 68 5.93 -11.87 -5.84
C TYR A 68 4.73 -12.81 -5.87
N VAL A 69 3.60 -12.44 -5.25
CA VAL A 69 2.36 -13.23 -5.33
C VAL A 69 1.89 -13.30 -6.78
N GLU A 70 1.78 -12.17 -7.48
CA GLU A 70 1.38 -12.12 -8.88
C GLU A 70 2.31 -12.91 -9.81
N ALA A 71 3.62 -12.92 -9.53
CA ALA A 71 4.60 -13.66 -10.33
C ALA A 71 4.64 -15.17 -10.05
N LEU A 72 4.04 -15.64 -8.96
CA LEU A 72 3.97 -17.06 -8.58
C LEU A 72 2.66 -17.72 -9.03
N GLU A 73 1.70 -16.93 -9.49
CA GLU A 73 0.45 -17.38 -10.14
C GLU A 73 0.67 -17.62 -11.65
#